data_AF-A0A2Z2KRH9-F1
#
_entry.id   AF-A0A2Z2KRH9-F1
#
_cell.length_a   1.000
_cell.length_b   1.000
_cell.length_c   1.000
_cell.angle_alpha   90.00
_cell.angle_beta   90.00
_cell.angle_gamma   90.00
#
_symmetry.space_group_name_H-M   'P 1'
#
loop_
_entity.id
_entity.type
_entity.pdbx_description
1 polymer ?
#
loop_
_entity_poly.entity_id
_entity_poly.type
_entity_poly.pdbx_seq_one_letter_code
_entity_poly.pdbx_strand_id
1 'polypeptide(L)' 'MAIIRNKLSIEIEPTVPEVCAVISAVMAYYPGQEVKVLEGIRESLSKRIAEINSLEPSGDSDKEVEA' A
#
# COMPACT_ATOMS: atom_id res chain seq x y z
N MET A 1 -10.20 -13.69 40.75
CA MET A 1 -9.67 -12.33 40.50
C MET A 1 -9.63 -12.14 39.00
N ALA A 2 -10.36 -11.15 38.46
CA ALA A 2 -10.40 -10.89 37.03
C ALA A 2 -9.49 -9.70 36.70
N ILE A 3 -8.66 -9.83 35.66
CA ILE A 3 -7.80 -8.74 35.17
C ILE A 3 -8.49 -8.16 33.94
N ILE A 4 -9.08 -6.98 34.10
CA ILE A 4 -9.68 -6.23 33.00
C ILE A 4 -8.59 -5.39 32.36
N ARG A 5 -8.31 -5.60 31.06
CA ARG A 5 -7.39 -4.79 30.27
C ARG A 5 -8.16 -4.10 29.17
N ASN A 6 -8.00 -2.78 29.08
CA ASN A 6 -8.60 -1.99 28.02
C ASN A 6 -7.78 -2.20 26.74
N LYS A 7 -8.43 -2.65 25.65
CA LYS A 7 -7.80 -2.85 24.35
C LYS A 7 -8.42 -1.86 23.37
N LEU A 8 -7.65 -0.84 23.00
CA LEU A 8 -8.02 0.07 21.93
C LEU A 8 -7.63 -0.57 20.60
N SER A 9 -8.62 -0.79 19.72
CA SER A 9 -8.40 -1.21 18.34
C SER A 9 -8.81 -0.05 17.45
N ILE A 10 -7.87 0.52 16.71
CA ILE A 10 -8.14 1.59 15.76
C ILE A 10 -7.99 0.98 14.36
N GLU A 11 -9.09 0.95 13.62
CA GLU A 11 -9.06 0.73 12.18
C GLU A 11 -8.79 2.08 11.53
N ILE A 12 -7.62 2.18 10.89
CA ILE A 12 -7.26 3.36 10.11
C ILE A 12 -7.48 2.97 8.65
N GLU A 13 -8.36 3.69 7.96
CA GLU A 13 -8.42 3.71 6.50
C GLU A 13 -7.66 4.95 6.04
N PRO A 14 -6.32 4.89 5.92
CA PRO A 14 -5.55 6.07 5.58
C PRO A 14 -5.82 6.47 4.14
N THR A 15 -6.08 7.76 3.94
CA THR A 15 -6.12 8.36 2.61
C THR A 15 -4.72 8.38 2.00
N VAL A 16 -4.62 8.41 0.66
CA VAL A 16 -3.32 8.51 -0.04
C VAL A 16 -2.47 9.68 0.47
N PRO A 17 -3.02 10.89 0.69
CA PRO A 17 -2.26 12.00 1.27
C PRO A 17 -1.66 11.70 2.66
N GLU A 18 -2.37 10.98 3.53
CA GLU A 18 -1.87 10.62 4.86
C GLU A 18 -0.72 9.62 4.77
N VAL A 19 -0.81 8.64 3.86
CA VAL A 19 0.30 7.72 3.59
C VAL A 19 1.52 8.48 3.07
N CYS A 20 1.33 9.42 2.14
CA CYS A 20 2.42 10.27 1.64
C CYS A 20 3.04 11.12 2.77
N ALA A 21 2.22 11.67 3.67
CA ALA A 21 2.71 12.44 4.81
C ALA A 21 3.58 11.59 5.74
N VAL A 22 3.20 10.34 6.00
CA VAL A 22 4.03 9.39 6.78
C VAL A 22 5.35 9.11 6.06
N ILE A 23 5.33 8.83 4.75
CA ILE A 23 6.55 8.63 3.96
C ILE A 23 7.47 9.85 4.06
N SER A 24 6.92 11.06 3.91
CA SER A 24 7.69 12.29 4.07
C SER A 24 8.28 12.46 5.47
N ALA A 25 7.53 12.14 6.53
CA ALA A 25 8.03 12.23 7.90
C ALA A 25 9.18 11.24 8.17
N VAL A 26 9.15 10.05 7.54
CA VAL A 26 10.21 9.04 7.66
C VAL A 26 11.53 9.54 7.07
N MET A 27 11.51 10.44 6.07
CA MET A 27 12.74 10.97 5.46
C MET A 27 13.62 11.72 6.45
N ALA A 28 13.06 12.29 7.51
CA ALA A 28 13.83 12.97 8.57
C ALA A 28 14.84 12.04 9.27
N TYR A 29 14.65 10.72 9.22
CA TYR A 29 15.56 9.74 9.79
C TYR A 29 16.69 9.32 8.83
N TYR A 30 16.67 9.76 7.57
CA TYR A 30 17.62 9.37 6.53
C TYR A 30 18.24 10.57 5.80
N PRO A 31 18.91 11.48 6.53
CA PRO A 31 19.46 12.70 5.93
C PRO A 31 20.51 12.38 4.86
N GLY A 32 20.40 13.00 3.69
CA GLY A 32 21.29 12.81 2.54
C GLY A 32 21.09 11.48 1.78
N GLN A 33 20.10 10.67 2.17
CA GLN A 33 19.75 9.42 1.51
C GLN A 33 18.28 9.38 1.06
N GLU A 34 17.59 10.51 1.11
CA GLU A 34 16.15 10.62 0.90
C GLU A 34 15.74 10.03 -0.45
N VAL A 35 16.47 10.36 -1.52
CA VAL A 35 16.22 9.84 -2.87
C VAL A 35 16.31 8.32 -2.91
N LYS A 36 17.36 7.74 -2.31
CA LYS A 36 17.57 6.28 -2.29
C LYS A 36 16.45 5.56 -1.53
N VAL A 37 15.97 6.15 -0.44
CA VAL A 37 14.85 5.59 0.33
C VAL A 37 13.56 5.67 -0.49
N LEU A 38 13.27 6.81 -1.12
CA LEU A 38 12.10 6.97 -1.98
C LEU A 38 12.12 6.02 -3.20
N GLU A 39 13.29 5.77 -3.77
CA GLU A 39 13.46 4.78 -4.85
C GLU A 39 13.13 3.36 -4.38
N GLY A 40 13.60 2.97 -3.19
CA GLY A 40 13.26 1.67 -2.60
C GLY A 40 11.76 1.53 -2.30
N ILE A 41 11.11 2.59 -1.82
CA ILE A 41 9.66 2.62 -1.62
C ILE A 41 8.94 2.45 -2.96
N ARG A 42 9.36 3.20 -4.00
CA ARG A 42 8.79 3.08 -5.35
C ARG A 42 8.89 1.66 -5.89
N GLU A 43 10.05 1.02 -5.78
CA GLU A 43 10.26 -0.35 -6.24
C GLU A 43 9.34 -1.34 -5.51
N SER A 44 9.22 -1.21 -4.19
CA SER A 44 8.34 -2.05 -3.38
C SER A 44 6.87 -1.91 -3.79
N LEU A 45 6.41 -0.67 -4.01
CA LEU A 45 5.06 -0.39 -4.49
C LEU A 45 4.83 -0.94 -5.90
N SER A 46 5.77 -0.75 -6.83
CA SER A 46 5.69 -1.29 -8.19
C SER A 46 5.58 -2.81 -8.19
N LYS A 47 6.36 -3.50 -7.34
CA LYS A 47 6.27 -4.96 -7.18
C LYS A 47 4.89 -5.37 -6.69
N ARG A 48 4.34 -4.67 -5.69
CA ARG A 48 3.02 -4.97 -5.15
C ARG A 48 1.91 -4.78 -6.19
N ILE A 49 2.00 -3.73 -7.01
CA ILE A 49 1.06 -3.48 -8.12
C ILE A 49 1.15 -4.62 -9.15
N ALA A 50 2.36 -5.04 -9.51
CA ALA A 50 2.56 -6.17 -10.42
C ALA A 50 1.96 -7.47 -9.88
N GLU A 51 2.12 -7.76 -8.58
CA GLU A 51 1.50 -8.91 -7.93
C GLU A 51 -0.03 -8.85 -8.02
N ILE A 52 -0.64 -7.70 -7.73
CA ILE A 52 -2.10 -7.52 -7.81
C ILE A 52 -2.59 -7.75 -9.25
N ASN A 53 -1.94 -7.13 -10.23
CA ASN A 53 -2.31 -7.28 -11.64
C ASN A 53 -2.08 -8.71 -12.15
N SER A 54 -1.13 -9.45 -11.58
CA SER A 54 -0.90 -10.87 -11.91
C SER A 54 -1.88 -11.83 -11.24
N LEU A 55 -2.59 -11.37 -10.20
CA LEU A 55 -3.59 -12.14 -9.45
C LEU A 55 -5.01 -11.94 -9.99
N GLU A 56 -5.22 -11.03 -10.94
CA GLU A 56 -6.50 -10.96 -11.65
C GLU A 56 -6.66 -12.24 -12.48
N PRO A 57 -7.64 -13.12 -12.16
CA PRO A 57 -7.97 -14.20 -13.07
C PRO A 57 -8.50 -13.53 -14.34
N SER A 58 -7.89 -13.85 -15.48
CA SER A 58 -8.51 -13.69 -16.78
C SER A 58 -9.82 -14.50 -16.78
N GLY A 59 -10.89 -13.86 -16.35
CA GLY A 59 -12.25 -14.39 -16.30
C GLY A 59 -13.06 -13.77 -17.43
N ASP A 60 -13.31 -14.60 -18.42
CA ASP A 60 -13.99 -14.38 -19.70
C ASP A 60 -15.34 -13.65 -19.61
N SER A 61 -15.58 -12.75 -20.56
CA SER A 61 -16.88 -12.64 -21.22
C SER A 61 -16.64 -12.40 -22.71
N ASP A 62 -16.26 -13.49 -23.39
CA ASP A 62 -16.87 -14.00 -24.61
C ASP A 62 -17.91 -13.06 -25.28
N LYS A 63 -17.55 -12.65 -26.51
CA LYS A 63 -18.39 -12.62 -27.71
C LYS A 63 -19.74 -11.90 -27.66
N GLU A 64 -19.76 -10.73 -28.31
CA GLU A 64 -20.79 -10.44 -29.31
C GLU A 64 -20.12 -10.29 -30.67
N VAL A 65 -20.26 -11.34 -31.48
CA VAL A 65 -20.22 -11.29 -32.94
C VAL A 65 -21.68 -11.18 -33.37
N GLU A 66 -22.09 -10.06 -33.95
CA GLU A 66 -23.26 -9.88 -34.83
C GLU A 66 -23.28 -8.38 -35.24
N ALA A 67 -23.51 -7.95 -36.48
CA ALA A 67 -23.69 -8.59 -37.78
C ALA A 67 -23.37 -7.52 -38.86
#